data_AF-A0A974SL74-F1
#
_entry.id   AF-A0A974SL74-F1
#
_cell.length_a   1.000
_cell.length_b   1.000
_cell.length_c   1.000
_cell.angle_alpha   90.00
_cell.angle_beta   90.00
_cell.angle_gamma   90.00
#
_symmetry.space_group_name_H-M   'P 1'
#
loop_
_entity.id
_entity.type
_entity.pdbx_description
1 polymer ?
#
loop_
_entity_poly.entity_id
_entity_poly.type
_entity_poly.pdbx_seq_one_letter_code
_entity_poly.pdbx_strand_id
1 'polypeptide(L)'
;MRWSEEQSAIINSQDERLVVEARAGTGKTTTMVGYTRAREHMTYGYLVFNKANREDALERFPENVTPLTGHGLAYRAVGYRYRGKVGDPKAVDISEAFGVSFQEAGKALELLKRFFNSDEDSLEAVAGASEALPLAQEVWAGMSNPRNRDILMPHDGYLKIFALERRPVPFDGLIFDEAQDVNPVTLGILMRQQKPLVVVGDPFQSIYSFRGAVNALEQFDGARHYLTKSYRFGPEVAAAANAVLRQLGEQKLLEGCGASSTVQHGASPGGAYTFLARTNAGVIQKAINSPGKTLHFVGKGGLENYRLERILDVHRLYAHTGGEIRDSEIRKLKSFDRVVAYAEQINDPELKAIIKLVQNEDVVLPQRLAELKLRSGTAEEAELVLTTLHRSKGLEWDTVELGECFDWEEFAKARSAGKVDEYREELNLLYVGATRARKELNINKTLQAVLREAAAAPSVAAEKVIRVSTAARVEVRQEEDCRFLGDMQGDYDDDGPQPPEAVMEPLRQVLCDRSCFIVEQDGKFGVLVEEIVEDVRTGGARGLAAPVGKLAGSHPAAQVWLTSGPHIEAGCTAVRAFIPAEAVNAGRIQGLAVAMAALTGRDSRAKLATAEAMSM
;
A
#
# COMPACT_ATOMS: atom_id res chain seq x y z
N MET A 1 -30.40 -8.83 10.22
CA MET A 1 -29.51 -7.66 9.97
C MET A 1 -29.90 -7.06 8.63
N ARG A 2 -29.90 -5.74 8.48
CA ARG A 2 -29.96 -5.12 7.14
C ARG A 2 -28.53 -5.03 6.61
N TRP A 3 -28.28 -5.70 5.49
CA TRP A 3 -27.00 -5.66 4.80
C TRP A 3 -26.99 -4.50 3.80
N SER A 4 -25.84 -3.87 3.58
CA SER A 4 -25.68 -2.98 2.44
C SER A 4 -25.70 -3.78 1.13
N GLU A 5 -25.85 -3.11 -0.02
CA GLU A 5 -25.74 -3.75 -1.33
C GLU A 5 -24.36 -4.41 -1.52
N GLU A 6 -23.29 -3.70 -1.14
CA GLU A 6 -21.91 -4.23 -1.19
C GLU A 6 -21.75 -5.50 -0.33
N GLN A 7 -22.27 -5.47 0.91
CA GLN A 7 -22.22 -6.63 1.82
C GLN A 7 -23.07 -7.78 1.29
N SER A 8 -24.25 -7.50 0.74
CA SER A 8 -25.14 -8.51 0.18
C SER A 8 -24.52 -9.20 -1.03
N ALA A 9 -23.82 -8.45 -1.89
CA ALA A 9 -23.11 -9.01 -3.03
C ALA A 9 -22.04 -10.02 -2.60
N ILE A 10 -21.29 -9.73 -1.54
CA ILE A 10 -20.28 -10.63 -0.99
C ILE A 10 -20.94 -11.87 -0.37
N ILE A 11 -21.95 -11.67 0.49
CA ILE A 11 -22.62 -12.77 1.21
C ILE A 11 -23.23 -13.78 0.23
N ASN A 12 -23.83 -13.28 -0.85
CA ASN A 12 -24.54 -14.09 -1.85
C ASN A 12 -23.66 -14.59 -3.00
N SER A 13 -22.40 -14.17 -3.10
CA SER A 13 -21.51 -14.60 -4.20
C SER A 13 -21.33 -16.13 -4.22
N GLN A 14 -21.30 -16.71 -5.41
CA GLN A 14 -21.04 -18.15 -5.58
C GLN A 14 -19.59 -18.44 -5.98
N ASP A 15 -18.73 -17.42 -6.04
CA ASP A 15 -17.33 -17.59 -6.40
C ASP A 15 -16.56 -18.31 -5.30
N GLU A 16 -15.79 -19.34 -5.67
CA GLU A 16 -14.95 -20.07 -4.72
C GLU A 16 -13.78 -19.23 -4.20
N ARG A 17 -13.34 -18.23 -4.98
CA ARG A 17 -12.23 -17.33 -4.63
C ARG A 17 -12.69 -15.89 -4.63
N LEU A 18 -12.67 -15.28 -3.45
CA LEU A 18 -13.14 -13.93 -3.21
C LEU A 18 -12.04 -13.05 -2.65
N VAL A 19 -11.91 -11.86 -3.22
CA VAL A 19 -11.05 -10.79 -2.70
C VAL A 19 -11.94 -9.63 -2.28
N VAL A 20 -12.00 -9.37 -0.98
CA VAL A 20 -12.82 -8.33 -0.38
C VAL A 20 -11.93 -7.20 0.11
N GLU A 21 -11.86 -6.14 -0.69
CA GLU A 21 -11.15 -4.91 -0.34
C GLU A 21 -12.05 -4.00 0.48
N ALA A 22 -11.84 -3.99 1.78
CA ALA A 22 -12.73 -3.38 2.74
C ALA A 22 -12.02 -2.28 3.51
N ARG A 23 -12.44 -1.03 3.26
CA ARG A 23 -11.89 0.15 3.90
C ARG A 23 -12.12 0.16 5.41
N ALA A 24 -11.51 1.11 6.11
CA ALA A 24 -11.69 1.24 7.56
C ALA A 24 -13.17 1.39 7.96
N GLY A 25 -13.61 0.62 8.96
CA GLY A 25 -14.94 0.77 9.57
C GLY A 25 -16.13 0.24 8.75
N THR A 26 -15.89 -0.52 7.68
CA THR A 26 -16.96 -0.95 6.73
C THR A 26 -17.68 -2.25 7.09
N GLY A 27 -17.31 -2.87 8.21
CA GLY A 27 -17.98 -4.06 8.72
C GLY A 27 -17.45 -5.40 8.20
N LYS A 28 -16.17 -5.48 7.76
CA LYS A 28 -15.46 -6.71 7.36
C LYS A 28 -15.92 -7.98 8.09
N THR A 29 -15.71 -8.02 9.40
CA THR A 29 -16.01 -9.18 10.24
C THR A 29 -17.50 -9.50 10.22
N THR A 30 -18.38 -8.50 10.27
CA THR A 30 -19.83 -8.69 10.20
C THR A 30 -20.25 -9.28 8.85
N THR A 31 -19.63 -8.85 7.74
CA THR A 31 -19.84 -9.43 6.41
C THR A 31 -19.38 -10.89 6.36
N MET A 32 -18.23 -11.22 6.94
CA MET A 32 -17.73 -12.61 6.99
C MET A 32 -18.61 -13.53 7.86
N VAL A 33 -19.18 -13.01 8.95
CA VAL A 33 -20.20 -13.71 9.74
C VAL A 33 -21.44 -13.98 8.89
N GLY A 34 -21.92 -13.00 8.12
CA GLY A 34 -23.04 -13.19 7.19
C GLY A 34 -22.73 -14.23 6.11
N TYR A 35 -21.54 -14.16 5.52
CA TYR A 35 -21.07 -15.07 4.47
C TYR A 35 -21.04 -16.53 4.94
N THR A 36 -20.51 -16.76 6.15
CA THR A 36 -20.39 -18.11 6.73
C THR A 36 -21.73 -18.68 7.21
N ARG A 37 -22.63 -17.84 7.74
CA ARG A 37 -24.02 -18.25 8.08
C ARG A 37 -24.86 -18.63 6.86
N ALA A 38 -24.63 -17.99 5.71
CA ALA A 38 -25.28 -18.40 4.47
C ALA A 38 -24.80 -19.78 3.97
N ARG A 39 -23.73 -20.34 4.55
CA ARG A 39 -23.07 -21.60 4.17
C ARG A 39 -22.82 -22.50 5.39
N GLU A 40 -23.81 -22.66 6.27
CA GLU A 40 -23.70 -23.47 7.50
C GLU A 40 -23.33 -24.94 7.27
N HIS A 41 -23.55 -25.46 6.05
CA HIS A 41 -23.17 -26.82 5.66
C HIS A 41 -21.66 -27.00 5.40
N MET A 42 -20.87 -25.91 5.33
CA MET A 42 -19.42 -25.95 5.13
C MET A 42 -18.69 -25.55 6.41
N THR A 43 -17.52 -26.16 6.64
CA THR A 43 -16.60 -25.76 7.71
C THR A 43 -15.54 -24.77 7.22
N TYR A 44 -15.26 -23.73 8.01
CA TYR A 44 -14.29 -22.70 7.65
C TYR A 44 -13.17 -22.56 8.68
N GLY A 45 -11.93 -22.47 8.19
CA GLY A 45 -10.82 -21.94 8.95
C GLY A 45 -10.75 -20.42 8.83
N TYR A 46 -11.05 -19.69 9.90
CA TYR A 46 -10.94 -18.22 9.94
C TYR A 46 -9.58 -17.82 10.52
N LEU A 47 -8.68 -17.43 9.63
CA LEU A 47 -7.32 -17.05 9.96
C LEU A 47 -7.24 -15.56 10.30
N VAL A 48 -6.79 -15.29 11.53
CA VAL A 48 -6.68 -13.93 12.08
C VAL A 48 -5.24 -13.60 12.46
N PHE A 49 -4.93 -12.30 12.49
CA PHE A 49 -3.57 -11.82 12.74
C PHE A 49 -3.07 -12.07 14.17
N ASN A 50 -3.93 -11.90 15.18
CA ASN A 50 -3.51 -12.02 16.59
C ASN A 50 -4.55 -12.74 17.47
N LYS A 51 -4.14 -13.03 18.71
CA LYS A 51 -4.97 -13.75 19.68
C LYS A 51 -6.22 -12.98 20.11
N ALA A 52 -6.18 -11.65 20.18
CA ALA A 52 -7.34 -10.84 20.54
C ALA A 52 -8.41 -10.89 19.43
N ASN A 53 -8.02 -10.80 18.16
CA ASN A 53 -8.92 -11.00 17.02
C ASN A 53 -9.55 -12.41 17.04
N ARG A 54 -8.79 -13.42 17.49
CA ARG A 54 -9.29 -14.79 17.61
C ARG A 54 -10.36 -14.89 18.69
N GLU A 55 -10.15 -14.25 19.83
CA GLU A 55 -11.10 -14.20 20.95
C GLU A 55 -12.40 -13.50 20.52
N ASP A 56 -12.32 -12.33 19.87
CA ASP A 56 -13.49 -11.64 19.29
C ASP A 56 -14.24 -12.51 18.26
N ALA A 57 -13.49 -13.20 17.38
CA ALA A 57 -14.08 -14.05 16.37
C ALA A 57 -14.83 -15.26 16.96
N LEU A 58 -14.35 -15.82 18.07
CA LEU A 58 -15.01 -16.94 18.76
C LEU A 58 -16.39 -16.54 19.30
N GLU A 59 -16.59 -15.27 19.67
CA GLU A 59 -17.86 -14.77 20.19
C GLU A 59 -18.87 -14.44 19.07
N ARG A 60 -18.38 -14.11 17.87
CA ARG A 60 -19.21 -13.53 16.80
C ARG A 60 -19.56 -14.51 15.68
N PHE A 61 -18.64 -15.41 15.34
CA PHE A 61 -18.82 -16.35 14.24
C PHE A 61 -19.70 -17.56 14.64
N PRO A 62 -20.42 -18.15 13.67
CA PRO A 62 -21.17 -19.39 13.89
C PRO A 62 -20.26 -20.61 14.15
N GLU A 63 -20.85 -21.70 14.65
CA GLU A 63 -20.14 -22.92 15.07
C GLU A 63 -19.36 -23.61 13.94
N ASN A 64 -19.78 -23.43 12.68
CA ASN A 64 -19.09 -23.98 11.51
C ASN A 64 -17.78 -23.27 11.18
N VAL A 65 -17.39 -22.25 11.94
CA VAL A 65 -16.16 -21.47 11.75
C VAL A 65 -15.22 -21.71 12.91
N THR A 66 -13.97 -22.06 12.62
CA THR A 66 -12.92 -22.18 13.63
C THR A 66 -11.96 -20.99 13.49
N PRO A 67 -11.90 -20.07 14.47
CA PRO A 67 -10.90 -19.00 14.51
C PRO A 67 -9.52 -19.49 14.98
N LEU A 68 -8.48 -19.20 14.19
CA LEU A 68 -7.09 -19.56 14.46
C LEU A 68 -6.13 -18.47 13.95
N THR A 69 -4.95 -18.37 14.56
CA THR A 69 -3.84 -17.61 13.96
C THR A 69 -3.04 -18.52 13.02
N GLY A 70 -2.29 -17.96 12.06
CA GLY A 70 -1.39 -18.74 11.20
C GLY A 70 -0.38 -19.58 12.01
N HIS A 71 0.25 -18.96 13.01
CA HIS A 71 1.11 -19.68 13.96
C HIS A 71 0.35 -20.72 14.79
N GLY A 72 -0.93 -20.49 15.11
CA GLY A 72 -1.76 -21.43 15.86
C GLY A 72 -2.08 -22.70 15.06
N LEU A 73 -2.35 -22.53 13.75
CA LEU A 73 -2.49 -23.63 12.80
C LEU A 73 -1.20 -24.47 12.74
N ALA A 74 -0.07 -23.81 12.50
CA ALA A 74 1.23 -24.48 12.44
C ALA A 74 1.63 -25.12 13.78
N TYR A 75 1.30 -24.51 14.91
CA TYR A 75 1.63 -25.04 16.23
C TYR A 75 0.92 -26.37 16.50
N ARG A 76 -0.37 -26.48 16.15
CA ARG A 76 -1.15 -27.72 16.28
C ARG A 76 -0.57 -28.84 15.41
N ALA A 77 -0.06 -28.51 14.23
CA ALA A 77 0.46 -29.50 13.29
C ALA A 77 1.90 -29.95 13.60
N VAL A 78 2.80 -29.02 13.91
CA VAL A 78 4.24 -29.28 14.07
C VAL A 78 4.88 -28.53 15.24
N GLY A 79 4.38 -27.33 15.59
CA GLY A 79 5.05 -26.48 16.60
C GLY A 79 5.05 -27.07 18.02
N TYR A 80 4.09 -27.94 18.36
CA TYR A 80 4.06 -28.63 19.66
C TYR A 80 5.33 -29.42 19.97
N ARG A 81 6.07 -29.86 18.93
CA ARG A 81 7.37 -30.55 19.04
C ARG A 81 8.42 -29.68 19.74
N TYR A 82 8.28 -28.36 19.67
CA TYR A 82 9.26 -27.37 20.17
C TYR A 82 8.84 -26.69 21.47
N ARG A 83 7.74 -27.11 22.13
CA ARG A 83 7.16 -26.44 23.31
C ARG A 83 8.17 -26.05 24.40
N GLY A 84 9.21 -26.85 24.62
CA GLY A 84 10.24 -26.60 25.64
C GLY A 84 11.34 -25.60 25.25
N LYS A 85 11.33 -25.09 24.00
CA LYS A 85 12.35 -24.20 23.45
C LYS A 85 11.77 -23.11 22.55
N VAL A 86 10.45 -22.84 22.62
CA VAL A 86 9.83 -21.75 21.85
C VAL A 86 10.30 -20.42 22.41
N GLY A 87 10.87 -19.57 21.57
CA GLY A 87 11.34 -18.24 21.95
C GLY A 87 12.14 -17.58 20.83
N ASP A 88 12.36 -16.27 20.95
CA ASP A 88 13.11 -15.50 19.96
C ASP A 88 14.62 -15.65 20.21
N PRO A 89 15.39 -16.12 19.21
CA PRO A 89 16.84 -16.23 19.32
C PRO A 89 17.48 -14.83 19.34
N LYS A 90 18.47 -14.61 20.20
CA LYS A 90 19.21 -13.33 20.27
C LYS A 90 20.59 -13.45 19.63
N ALA A 91 21.06 -12.39 18.99
CA ALA A 91 22.37 -12.39 18.36
C ALA A 91 23.50 -12.61 19.39
N VAL A 92 23.37 -12.12 20.62
CA VAL A 92 24.29 -12.44 21.72
C VAL A 92 24.33 -13.93 22.06
N ASP A 93 23.18 -14.62 22.07
CA ASP A 93 23.13 -16.06 22.37
C ASP A 93 23.80 -16.88 21.27
N ILE A 94 23.55 -16.53 20.01
CA ILE A 94 24.18 -17.17 18.84
C ILE A 94 25.69 -16.86 18.79
N SER A 95 26.09 -15.62 19.07
CA SER A 95 27.51 -15.25 19.15
C SER A 95 28.26 -16.06 20.20
N GLU A 96 27.69 -16.22 21.39
CA GLU A 96 28.27 -17.05 22.46
C GLU A 96 28.30 -18.55 22.09
N ALA A 97 27.21 -19.07 21.51
CA ALA A 97 27.07 -20.50 21.19
C ALA A 97 28.00 -20.96 20.06
N PHE A 98 28.23 -20.10 19.06
CA PHE A 98 29.03 -20.44 17.87
C PHE A 98 30.42 -19.79 17.85
N GLY A 99 30.75 -18.97 18.85
CA GLY A 99 32.06 -18.30 18.95
C GLY A 99 32.32 -17.27 17.85
N VAL A 100 31.26 -16.63 17.34
CA VAL A 100 31.31 -15.66 16.23
C VAL A 100 31.05 -14.23 16.71
N SER A 101 31.33 -13.24 15.88
CA SER A 101 31.02 -11.84 16.20
C SER A 101 29.51 -11.57 16.26
N PHE A 102 29.08 -10.50 16.94
CA PHE A 102 27.67 -10.08 16.96
C PHE A 102 27.15 -9.76 15.56
N GLN A 103 28.00 -9.20 14.71
CA GLN A 103 27.65 -8.88 13.32
C GLN A 103 27.37 -10.15 12.51
N GLU A 104 28.20 -11.18 12.63
CA GLU A 104 27.97 -12.48 11.95
C GLU A 104 26.70 -13.17 12.45
N ALA A 105 26.52 -13.22 13.78
CA ALA A 105 25.30 -13.76 14.38
C ALA A 105 24.03 -13.00 13.94
N GLY A 106 24.10 -11.65 13.90
CA GLY A 106 23.02 -10.79 13.44
C GLY A 106 22.66 -11.05 11.99
N LYS A 107 23.65 -11.12 11.09
CA LYS A 107 23.43 -11.43 9.66
C LYS A 107 22.82 -12.82 9.45
N ALA A 108 23.25 -13.83 10.22
CA ALA A 108 22.68 -15.17 10.14
C ALA A 108 21.20 -15.20 10.59
N LEU A 109 20.87 -14.53 11.71
CA LEU A 109 19.50 -14.41 12.19
C LEU A 109 18.61 -13.60 11.21
N GLU A 110 19.15 -12.56 10.59
CA GLU A 110 18.45 -11.79 9.56
C GLU A 110 18.15 -12.66 8.33
N LEU A 111 19.12 -13.44 7.86
CA LEU A 111 18.93 -14.38 6.75
C LEU A 111 17.87 -15.44 7.09
N LEU A 112 17.90 -15.99 8.31
CA LEU A 112 16.88 -16.91 8.79
C LEU A 112 15.49 -16.27 8.84
N LYS A 113 15.40 -15.02 9.33
CA LYS A 113 14.13 -14.27 9.34
C LYS A 113 13.59 -14.05 7.93
N ARG A 114 14.45 -13.74 6.95
CA ARG A 114 14.07 -13.67 5.53
C ARG A 114 13.56 -15.02 5.03
N PHE A 115 14.26 -16.11 5.35
CA PHE A 115 13.84 -17.46 4.97
C PHE A 115 12.50 -17.85 5.57
N PHE A 116 12.29 -17.60 6.87
CA PHE A 116 11.04 -17.93 7.54
C PHE A 116 9.84 -17.18 6.97
N ASN A 117 10.04 -15.95 6.49
CA ASN A 117 8.97 -15.16 5.88
C ASN A 117 8.77 -15.43 4.39
N SER A 118 9.72 -16.05 3.70
CA SER A 118 9.63 -16.39 2.27
C SER A 118 8.78 -17.63 1.98
N ASP A 119 8.31 -17.79 0.74
CA ASP A 119 7.72 -19.05 0.26
C ASP A 119 8.76 -20.02 -0.35
N GLU A 120 10.06 -19.71 -0.24
CA GLU A 120 11.14 -20.53 -0.82
C GLU A 120 11.34 -21.84 -0.06
N ASP A 121 11.64 -22.95 -0.75
CA ASP A 121 11.78 -24.26 -0.10
C ASP A 121 13.12 -24.44 0.67
N SER A 122 14.12 -23.56 0.45
CA SER A 122 15.45 -23.72 1.03
C SER A 122 16.11 -22.39 1.43
N LEU A 123 17.10 -22.46 2.33
CA LEU A 123 17.86 -21.28 2.77
C LEU A 123 18.73 -20.72 1.65
N GLU A 124 19.27 -21.59 0.81
CA GLU A 124 20.13 -21.27 -0.33
C GLU A 124 19.40 -20.38 -1.34
N ALA A 125 18.12 -20.69 -1.62
CA ALA A 125 17.29 -19.90 -2.53
C ALA A 125 17.11 -18.45 -2.05
N VAL A 126 17.04 -18.24 -0.74
CA VAL A 126 16.90 -16.89 -0.14
C VAL A 126 18.24 -16.20 0.04
N ALA A 127 19.29 -16.97 0.33
CA ALA A 127 20.62 -16.45 0.66
C ALA A 127 21.39 -15.94 -0.56
N GLY A 128 21.22 -16.57 -1.73
CA GLY A 128 22.09 -16.31 -2.87
C GLY A 128 23.57 -16.52 -2.50
N ALA A 129 24.41 -15.52 -2.76
CA ALA A 129 25.85 -15.54 -2.43
C ALA A 129 26.18 -14.99 -1.02
N SER A 130 25.23 -15.00 -0.08
CA SER A 130 25.46 -14.45 1.27
C SER A 130 26.50 -15.25 2.07
N GLU A 131 27.51 -14.55 2.59
CA GLU A 131 28.54 -15.11 3.49
C GLU A 131 27.95 -15.64 4.82
N ALA A 132 26.74 -15.21 5.19
CA ALA A 132 26.07 -15.66 6.41
C ALA A 132 25.40 -17.04 6.27
N LEU A 133 25.34 -17.61 5.06
CA LEU A 133 24.64 -18.86 4.77
C LEU A 133 25.14 -20.06 5.62
N PRO A 134 26.46 -20.32 5.76
CA PRO A 134 26.93 -21.47 6.52
C PRO A 134 26.49 -21.43 7.99
N LEU A 135 26.65 -20.26 8.64
CA LEU A 135 26.21 -20.06 10.02
C LEU A 135 24.69 -20.15 10.14
N ALA A 136 23.94 -19.57 9.19
CA ALA A 136 22.48 -19.66 9.18
C ALA A 136 21.98 -21.11 9.06
N GLN A 137 22.62 -21.94 8.23
CA GLN A 137 22.31 -23.37 8.11
C GLN A 137 22.56 -24.12 9.42
N GLU A 138 23.70 -23.86 10.07
CA GLU A 138 24.05 -24.51 11.35
C GLU A 138 23.07 -24.11 12.47
N VAL A 139 22.77 -22.81 12.56
CA VAL A 139 21.77 -22.28 13.48
C VAL A 139 20.39 -22.88 13.18
N TRP A 140 19.98 -22.97 11.91
CA TRP A 140 18.72 -23.58 11.51
C TRP A 140 18.61 -25.06 11.88
N ALA A 141 19.69 -25.83 11.68
CA ALA A 141 19.76 -27.23 12.08
C ALA A 141 19.59 -27.38 13.60
N GLY A 142 20.24 -26.50 14.37
CA GLY A 142 20.07 -26.41 15.82
C GLY A 142 18.66 -26.03 16.26
N MET A 143 18.04 -25.05 15.60
CA MET A 143 16.65 -24.65 15.83
C MET A 143 15.69 -25.81 15.58
N SER A 144 15.77 -26.39 14.38
CA SER A 144 14.87 -27.44 13.87
C SER A 144 15.01 -28.77 14.59
N ASN A 145 16.09 -28.98 15.35
CA ASN A 145 16.23 -30.14 16.21
C ASN A 145 15.44 -29.93 17.52
N PRO A 146 14.35 -30.67 17.78
CA PRO A 146 13.55 -30.51 18.99
C PRO A 146 14.31 -30.89 20.28
N ARG A 147 15.41 -31.66 20.16
CA ARG A 147 16.23 -32.11 21.29
C ARG A 147 17.28 -31.08 21.70
N ASN A 148 17.71 -30.21 20.80
CA ASN A 148 18.66 -29.13 21.12
C ASN A 148 17.90 -28.01 21.85
N ARG A 149 18.17 -27.80 23.13
CA ARG A 149 17.50 -26.75 23.94
C ARG A 149 18.28 -25.44 24.03
N ASP A 150 19.49 -25.40 23.51
CA ASP A 150 20.40 -24.25 23.62
C ASP A 150 20.06 -23.17 22.59
N ILE A 151 19.45 -23.55 21.47
CA ILE A 151 19.05 -22.63 20.40
C ILE A 151 17.54 -22.59 20.32
N LEU A 152 16.95 -21.44 20.64
CA LEU A 152 15.49 -21.24 20.68
C LEU A 152 14.85 -21.35 19.29
N MET A 153 13.62 -21.88 19.24
CA MET A 153 12.79 -21.96 18.04
C MET A 153 11.79 -20.80 18.03
N PRO A 154 11.91 -19.82 17.12
CA PRO A 154 10.93 -18.75 17.01
C PRO A 154 9.61 -19.27 16.42
N HIS A 155 8.53 -18.50 16.62
CA HIS A 155 7.22 -18.85 16.07
C HIS A 155 7.23 -18.97 14.53
N ASP A 156 7.95 -18.07 13.86
CA ASP A 156 8.11 -18.08 12.40
C ASP A 156 8.90 -19.31 11.90
N GLY A 157 9.80 -19.85 12.73
CA GLY A 157 10.60 -21.02 12.38
C GLY A 157 9.74 -22.28 12.22
N TYR A 158 8.88 -22.60 13.20
CA TYR A 158 7.99 -23.76 13.04
C TYR A 158 6.87 -23.52 12.03
N LEU A 159 6.46 -22.26 11.80
CA LEU A 159 5.55 -21.90 10.72
C LEU A 159 6.19 -22.23 9.36
N LYS A 160 7.48 -21.94 9.19
CA LYS A 160 8.24 -22.34 8.00
C LYS A 160 8.28 -23.85 7.83
N ILE A 161 8.52 -24.61 8.90
CA ILE A 161 8.45 -26.09 8.86
C ILE A 161 7.08 -26.56 8.39
N PHE A 162 6.00 -25.97 8.92
CA PHE A 162 4.64 -26.30 8.48
C PHE A 162 4.42 -26.02 6.99
N ALA A 163 4.93 -24.90 6.48
CA ALA A 163 4.89 -24.57 5.05
C ALA A 163 5.63 -25.60 4.20
N LEU A 164 6.83 -26.00 4.61
CA LEU A 164 7.67 -26.99 3.92
C LEU A 164 7.06 -28.40 3.92
N GLU A 165 6.33 -28.77 4.98
CA GLU A 165 5.62 -30.05 5.04
C GLU A 165 4.38 -30.11 4.13
N ARG A 166 3.96 -28.99 3.52
CA ARG A 166 2.86 -28.88 2.53
C ARG A 166 1.56 -29.59 2.95
N ARG A 167 1.23 -29.54 4.24
CA ARG A 167 0.06 -30.23 4.78
C ARG A 167 -1.25 -29.59 4.32
N PRO A 168 -2.28 -30.38 3.98
CA PRO A 168 -3.63 -29.85 3.77
C PRO A 168 -4.23 -29.38 5.10
N VAL A 169 -4.98 -28.29 5.05
CA VAL A 169 -5.74 -27.78 6.22
C VAL A 169 -7.09 -28.49 6.34
N PRO A 170 -7.58 -28.79 7.56
CA PRO A 170 -8.77 -29.63 7.78
C PRO A 170 -10.08 -28.83 7.77
N PHE A 171 -10.30 -27.99 6.77
CA PHE A 171 -11.52 -27.18 6.60
C PHE A 171 -12.02 -27.26 5.16
N ASP A 172 -13.31 -27.08 4.92
CA ASP A 172 -13.86 -27.04 3.56
C ASP A 172 -13.50 -25.74 2.85
N GLY A 173 -13.52 -24.62 3.57
CA GLY A 173 -13.09 -23.31 3.08
C GLY A 173 -12.17 -22.57 4.05
N LEU A 174 -11.53 -21.52 3.56
CA LEU A 174 -10.66 -20.65 4.33
C LEU A 174 -11.13 -19.21 4.20
N ILE A 175 -11.03 -18.47 5.30
CA ILE A 175 -11.25 -17.04 5.31
C ILE A 175 -10.04 -16.42 5.98
N PHE A 176 -9.39 -15.51 5.28
CA PHE A 176 -8.21 -14.82 5.77
C PHE A 176 -8.54 -13.34 5.98
N ASP A 177 -8.50 -12.90 7.23
CA ASP A 177 -8.74 -11.50 7.60
C ASP A 177 -7.44 -10.73 7.80
N GLU A 178 -7.48 -9.42 7.58
CA GLU A 178 -6.32 -8.53 7.57
C GLU A 178 -5.24 -8.98 6.55
N ALA A 179 -5.68 -9.41 5.37
CA ALA A 179 -4.85 -9.97 4.30
C ALA A 179 -3.68 -9.09 3.84
N GLN A 180 -3.75 -7.78 4.04
CA GLN A 180 -2.68 -6.85 3.70
C GLN A 180 -1.42 -7.00 4.58
N ASP A 181 -1.48 -7.72 5.70
CA ASP A 181 -0.33 -7.93 6.61
C ASP A 181 0.18 -9.39 6.58
N VAL A 182 -0.19 -10.15 5.56
CA VAL A 182 0.24 -11.54 5.37
C VAL A 182 1.71 -11.58 5.00
N ASN A 183 2.49 -12.44 5.66
CA ASN A 183 3.84 -12.74 5.18
C ASN A 183 3.82 -13.78 4.04
N PRO A 184 4.78 -13.75 3.10
CA PRO A 184 4.79 -14.64 1.94
C PRO A 184 4.67 -16.13 2.26
N VAL A 185 5.29 -16.60 3.35
CA VAL A 185 5.15 -18.00 3.78
C VAL A 185 3.69 -18.40 4.08
N THR A 186 2.92 -17.52 4.74
CA THR A 186 1.51 -17.77 5.02
C THR A 186 0.69 -17.68 3.75
N LEU A 187 1.00 -16.72 2.87
CA LEU A 187 0.38 -16.61 1.55
C LEU A 187 0.57 -17.90 0.75
N GLY A 188 1.79 -18.42 0.69
CA GLY A 188 2.09 -19.69 0.01
C GLY A 188 1.35 -20.87 0.61
N ILE A 189 1.23 -20.95 1.95
CA ILE A 189 0.39 -21.96 2.61
C ILE A 189 -1.05 -21.89 2.10
N LEU A 190 -1.64 -20.69 2.00
CA LEU A 190 -3.01 -20.47 1.58
C LEU A 190 -3.24 -20.80 0.10
N MET A 191 -2.38 -20.29 -0.78
CA MET A 191 -2.47 -20.49 -2.23
C MET A 191 -2.40 -21.96 -2.62
N ARG A 192 -1.65 -22.76 -1.85
CA ARG A 192 -1.55 -24.22 -2.05
C ARG A 192 -2.82 -24.96 -1.63
N GLN A 193 -3.69 -24.37 -0.80
CA GLN A 193 -4.96 -24.99 -0.46
C GLN A 193 -5.90 -24.84 -1.67
N GLN A 194 -6.12 -25.94 -2.41
CA GLN A 194 -7.09 -26.00 -3.50
C GLN A 194 -8.52 -26.07 -2.93
N LYS A 195 -8.93 -25.00 -2.24
CA LYS A 195 -10.18 -24.90 -1.48
C LYS A 195 -10.80 -23.51 -1.67
N PRO A 196 -12.12 -23.36 -1.47
CA PRO A 196 -12.75 -22.06 -1.38
C PRO A 196 -12.01 -21.14 -0.40
N LEU A 197 -11.70 -19.94 -0.85
CA LEU A 197 -10.84 -19.01 -0.14
C LEU A 197 -11.40 -17.58 -0.27
N VAL A 198 -11.68 -16.98 0.88
CA VAL A 198 -12.04 -15.57 0.97
C VAL A 198 -10.89 -14.82 1.62
N VAL A 199 -10.42 -13.77 0.95
CA VAL A 199 -9.35 -12.93 1.43
C VAL A 199 -9.93 -11.55 1.65
N VAL A 200 -9.94 -11.09 2.90
CA VAL A 200 -10.51 -9.80 3.27
C VAL A 200 -9.47 -8.94 3.97
N GLY A 201 -9.46 -7.66 3.64
CA GLY A 201 -8.51 -6.73 4.22
C GLY A 201 -8.63 -5.33 3.65
N ASP A 202 -7.78 -4.44 4.12
CA ASP A 202 -7.65 -3.07 3.61
C ASP A 202 -6.22 -2.86 3.12
N PRO A 203 -5.97 -2.76 1.80
CA PRO A 203 -4.60 -2.65 1.27
C PRO A 203 -3.87 -1.39 1.79
N PHE A 204 -4.61 -0.36 2.22
CA PHE A 204 -4.07 0.89 2.78
C PHE A 204 -3.86 0.86 4.29
N GLN A 205 -4.20 -0.25 4.97
CA GLN A 205 -3.83 -0.48 6.36
C GLN A 205 -2.61 -1.40 6.50
N SER A 206 -1.88 -1.68 5.41
CA SER A 206 -0.63 -2.45 5.47
C SER A 206 0.47 -1.61 6.12
N ILE A 207 0.76 -1.89 7.40
CA ILE A 207 1.71 -1.12 8.24
C ILE A 207 2.72 -2.03 8.96
N TYR A 208 2.82 -3.29 8.54
CA TYR A 208 3.74 -4.28 9.08
C TYR A 208 4.78 -4.76 8.05
N SER A 209 5.09 -3.94 7.05
CA SER A 209 6.15 -4.18 6.04
C SER A 209 7.51 -4.49 6.67
N PHE A 210 7.86 -3.87 7.81
CA PHE A 210 9.08 -4.20 8.57
C PHE A 210 9.13 -5.65 9.11
N ARG A 211 7.99 -6.36 9.11
CA ARG A 211 7.90 -7.80 9.43
C ARG A 211 7.96 -8.70 8.20
N GLY A 212 8.16 -8.12 7.00
CA GLY A 212 8.15 -8.85 5.74
C GLY A 212 6.75 -9.16 5.22
N ALA A 213 5.73 -8.43 5.66
CA ALA A 213 4.38 -8.56 5.11
C ALA A 213 4.34 -8.09 3.64
N VAL A 214 3.56 -8.79 2.82
CA VAL A 214 3.25 -8.43 1.43
C VAL A 214 1.76 -8.15 1.32
N ASN A 215 1.37 -7.23 0.41
CA ASN A 215 -0.04 -6.97 0.16
C ASN A 215 -0.66 -8.14 -0.61
N ALA A 216 -1.07 -9.19 0.12
CA ALA A 216 -1.61 -10.39 -0.50
C ALA A 216 -2.86 -10.11 -1.33
N LEU A 217 -3.64 -9.08 -1.00
CA LEU A 217 -4.86 -8.71 -1.74
C LEU A 217 -4.59 -8.40 -3.22
N GLU A 218 -3.41 -7.88 -3.56
CA GLU A 218 -3.03 -7.59 -4.95
C GLU A 218 -2.61 -8.86 -5.71
N GLN A 219 -2.08 -9.85 -4.99
CA GLN A 219 -1.56 -11.11 -5.57
C GLN A 219 -2.63 -12.22 -5.66
N PHE A 220 -3.77 -12.05 -4.99
CA PHE A 220 -4.86 -13.01 -5.05
C PHE A 220 -5.70 -12.87 -6.31
N ASP A 221 -5.80 -13.97 -7.05
CA ASP A 221 -6.74 -14.16 -8.14
C ASP A 221 -8.11 -14.60 -7.59
N GLY A 222 -9.14 -13.82 -7.87
CA GLY A 222 -10.51 -14.10 -7.45
C GLY A 222 -11.47 -12.96 -7.81
N ALA A 223 -12.77 -13.18 -7.62
CA ALA A 223 -13.76 -12.13 -7.82
C ALA A 223 -13.58 -11.03 -6.77
N ARG A 224 -13.43 -9.78 -7.26
CA ARG A 224 -13.13 -8.62 -6.42
C ARG A 224 -14.40 -7.90 -6.00
N HIS A 225 -14.54 -7.67 -4.70
CA HIS A 225 -15.61 -6.89 -4.10
C HIS A 225 -15.02 -5.80 -3.21
N TYR A 226 -15.77 -4.70 -3.08
CA TYR A 226 -15.36 -3.55 -2.29
C TYR A 226 -16.35 -3.28 -1.17
N LEU A 227 -15.85 -2.92 0.00
CA LEU A 227 -16.65 -2.33 1.07
C LEU A 227 -16.13 -0.91 1.31
N THR A 228 -16.95 0.09 0.98
CA THR A 228 -16.57 1.52 1.02
C THR A 228 -17.31 2.31 2.10
N LYS A 229 -18.48 1.83 2.52
CA LYS A 229 -19.36 2.48 3.51
C LYS A 229 -18.88 2.26 4.94
N SER A 230 -18.22 3.25 5.54
CA SER A 230 -17.75 3.21 6.93
C SER A 230 -18.86 3.59 7.90
N TYR A 231 -19.14 2.72 8.86
CA TYR A 231 -20.10 2.98 9.93
C TYR A 231 -19.43 3.53 11.21
N ARG A 232 -18.10 3.68 11.21
CA ARG A 232 -17.32 4.12 12.37
C ARG A 232 -17.40 5.62 12.61
N PHE A 233 -17.38 6.41 11.55
CA PHE A 233 -17.24 7.87 11.58
C PHE A 233 -18.04 8.53 10.46
N GLY A 234 -18.24 9.84 10.60
CA GLY A 234 -19.00 10.66 9.67
C GLY A 234 -18.18 11.19 8.49
N PRO A 235 -18.79 12.06 7.66
CA PRO A 235 -18.20 12.53 6.41
C PRO A 235 -16.88 13.30 6.55
N GLU A 236 -16.66 14.07 7.62
CA GLU A 236 -15.44 14.88 7.75
C GLU A 236 -14.18 14.03 7.96
N VAL A 237 -14.25 13.03 8.86
CA VAL A 237 -13.13 12.08 9.06
C VAL A 237 -12.93 11.24 7.80
N ALA A 238 -14.01 10.84 7.13
CA ALA A 238 -13.92 10.15 5.84
C ALA A 238 -13.20 11.02 4.79
N ALA A 239 -13.49 12.33 4.72
CA ALA A 239 -12.83 13.25 3.81
C ALA A 239 -11.33 13.39 4.10
N ALA A 240 -10.93 13.48 5.38
CA ALA A 240 -9.53 13.50 5.78
C ALA A 240 -8.79 12.21 5.41
N ALA A 241 -9.39 11.05 5.69
CA ALA A 241 -8.83 9.76 5.31
C ALA A 241 -8.74 9.61 3.77
N ASN A 242 -9.75 10.07 3.03
CA ASN A 242 -9.77 10.06 1.57
C ASN A 242 -8.72 10.98 0.94
N ALA A 243 -8.35 12.08 1.60
CA ALA A 243 -7.26 12.92 1.14
C ALA A 243 -5.93 12.17 1.15
N VAL A 244 -5.70 11.33 2.16
CA VAL A 244 -4.53 10.43 2.22
C VAL A 244 -4.62 9.33 1.15
N LEU A 245 -5.79 8.68 0.99
CA LEU A 245 -5.99 7.64 -0.02
C LEU A 245 -5.71 8.13 -1.45
N ARG A 246 -6.05 9.38 -1.78
CA ARG A 246 -5.75 9.96 -3.08
C ARG A 246 -4.25 10.13 -3.33
N GLN A 247 -3.46 10.40 -2.28
CA GLN A 247 -1.99 10.43 -2.39
C GLN A 247 -1.42 9.05 -2.72
N LEU A 248 -2.12 7.99 -2.32
CA LEU A 248 -1.82 6.59 -2.65
C LEU A 248 -2.41 6.15 -4.01
N GLY A 249 -3.03 7.07 -4.77
CA GLY A 249 -3.59 6.79 -6.09
C GLY A 249 -4.93 6.06 -6.08
N GLU A 250 -5.59 5.93 -4.92
CA GLU A 250 -6.84 5.18 -4.80
C GLU A 250 -8.06 5.99 -5.28
N GLN A 251 -8.98 5.31 -5.96
CA GLN A 251 -10.22 5.87 -6.51
C GLN A 251 -11.48 5.36 -5.77
N LYS A 252 -11.42 4.16 -5.20
CA LYS A 252 -12.47 3.57 -4.35
C LYS A 252 -12.31 4.10 -2.92
N LEU A 253 -12.87 5.28 -2.71
CA LEU A 253 -12.80 6.07 -1.48
C LEU A 253 -13.84 5.65 -0.44
N LEU A 254 -13.66 6.09 0.81
CA LEU A 254 -14.59 5.88 1.91
C LEU A 254 -15.82 6.77 1.80
N GLU A 255 -16.96 6.22 2.19
CA GLU A 255 -18.17 6.97 2.51
C GLU A 255 -18.39 6.94 4.03
N GLY A 256 -18.48 8.11 4.68
CA GLY A 256 -18.72 8.21 6.12
C GLY A 256 -20.20 8.12 6.47
N CYS A 257 -20.69 6.91 6.77
CA CYS A 257 -22.09 6.62 7.12
C CYS A 257 -22.32 6.52 8.64
N GLY A 258 -21.28 6.77 9.46
CA GLY A 258 -21.35 6.76 10.91
C GLY A 258 -21.96 8.03 11.51
N ALA A 259 -21.83 8.18 12.83
CA ALA A 259 -22.24 9.40 13.52
C ALA A 259 -21.45 10.63 13.03
N SER A 260 -22.03 11.83 13.19
CA SER A 260 -21.33 13.07 12.83
C SER A 260 -19.97 13.16 13.53
N SER A 261 -18.96 13.57 12.79
CA SER A 261 -17.57 13.62 13.23
C SER A 261 -16.93 14.92 12.78
N THR A 262 -15.97 15.43 13.54
CA THR A 262 -15.27 16.69 13.26
C THR A 262 -13.77 16.50 13.05
N VAL A 263 -13.17 17.34 12.22
CA VAL A 263 -11.72 17.40 12.01
C VAL A 263 -11.19 18.77 12.45
N GLN A 264 -10.22 18.78 13.36
CA GLN A 264 -9.65 20.01 13.95
C GLN A 264 -8.12 20.01 13.88
N HIS A 265 -7.52 21.18 14.05
CA HIS A 265 -6.06 21.36 14.09
C HIS A 265 -5.65 22.40 15.14
N GLY A 266 -4.62 22.09 15.93
CA GLY A 266 -3.84 23.07 16.70
C GLY A 266 -4.31 23.35 18.14
N ALA A 267 -5.55 23.00 18.50
CA ALA A 267 -5.99 22.99 19.90
C ALA A 267 -5.82 21.59 20.49
N SER A 268 -5.35 21.44 21.73
CA SER A 268 -5.45 20.14 22.41
C SER A 268 -6.93 19.77 22.57
N PRO A 269 -7.33 18.51 22.36
CA PRO A 269 -8.74 18.15 22.47
C PRO A 269 -9.26 18.44 23.90
N GLY A 270 -10.53 18.84 23.99
CA GLY A 270 -11.21 19.01 25.27
C GLY A 270 -11.58 17.65 25.89
N GLY A 271 -11.35 17.47 27.19
CA GLY A 271 -11.69 16.23 27.89
C GLY A 271 -10.70 15.09 27.63
N ALA A 272 -11.18 13.85 27.77
CA ALA A 272 -10.37 12.65 27.59
C ALA A 272 -10.15 12.33 26.10
N TYR A 273 -8.91 12.06 25.70
CA TYR A 273 -8.57 11.74 24.31
C TYR A 273 -7.42 10.73 24.20
N THR A 274 -7.25 10.21 22.99
CA THR A 274 -6.17 9.27 22.66
C THR A 274 -5.11 9.92 21.78
N PHE A 275 -3.84 9.83 22.17
CA PHE A 275 -2.72 10.28 21.36
C PHE A 275 -2.03 9.10 20.66
N LEU A 276 -1.83 9.23 19.35
CA LEU A 276 -1.19 8.22 18.50
C LEU A 276 0.20 8.69 18.04
N ALA A 277 1.26 8.05 18.52
CA ALA A 277 2.63 8.37 18.10
C ALA A 277 3.18 7.37 17.08
N ARG A 278 4.16 7.77 16.26
CA ARG A 278 4.91 6.84 15.40
C ARG A 278 5.70 5.80 16.20
N THR A 279 6.33 6.22 17.31
CA THR A 279 7.28 5.40 18.07
C THR A 279 6.91 5.30 19.55
N ASN A 280 7.42 4.27 20.24
CA ASN A 280 7.29 4.13 21.70
C ASN A 280 7.91 5.33 22.43
N ALA A 281 9.04 5.84 21.96
CA ALA A 281 9.67 7.04 22.51
C ALA A 281 8.75 8.27 22.40
N GLY A 282 8.05 8.44 21.27
CA GLY A 282 7.06 9.51 21.11
C GLY A 282 5.87 9.39 22.08
N VAL A 283 5.44 8.16 22.38
CA VAL A 283 4.43 7.90 23.41
C VAL A 283 4.92 8.35 24.79
N ILE A 284 6.12 7.94 25.19
CA ILE A 284 6.71 8.32 26.48
C ILE A 284 6.94 9.83 26.56
N GLN A 285 7.42 10.46 25.48
CA GLN A 285 7.64 11.90 25.45
C GLN A 285 6.33 12.69 25.62
N LYS A 286 5.24 12.29 24.95
CA LYS A 286 3.92 12.92 25.13
C LYS A 286 3.45 12.77 26.58
N ALA A 287 3.68 11.61 27.20
CA ALA A 287 3.31 11.37 28.58
C ALA A 287 4.06 12.31 29.55
N ILE A 288 5.38 12.46 29.37
CA ILE A 288 6.23 13.37 30.15
C ILE A 288 5.77 14.83 29.95
N ASN A 289 5.48 15.22 28.70
CA ASN A 289 5.08 16.58 28.35
C ASN A 289 3.60 16.90 28.66
N SER A 290 2.87 16.00 29.30
CA SER A 290 1.47 16.21 29.71
C SER A 290 1.34 16.09 31.23
N PRO A 291 2.01 16.94 32.03
CA PRO A 291 2.00 16.83 33.49
C PRO A 291 0.58 16.99 34.05
N GLY A 292 0.31 16.31 35.17
CA GLY A 292 -0.97 16.41 35.89
C GLY A 292 -2.13 15.59 35.32
N LYS A 293 -2.02 15.03 34.09
CA LYS A 293 -3.06 14.16 33.53
C LYS A 293 -2.96 12.73 34.03
N THR A 294 -4.10 12.08 34.25
CA THR A 294 -4.19 10.62 34.40
C THR A 294 -3.96 9.94 33.04
N LEU A 295 -3.15 8.88 33.04
CA LEU A 295 -2.64 8.26 31.82
C LEU A 295 -3.13 6.81 31.68
N HIS A 296 -3.36 6.38 30.45
CA HIS A 296 -3.49 4.96 30.13
C HIS A 296 -2.62 4.58 28.95
N PHE A 297 -1.83 3.52 29.07
CA PHE A 297 -0.97 3.02 28.01
C PHE A 297 -1.57 1.77 27.40
N VAL A 298 -1.88 1.81 26.12
CA VAL A 298 -2.58 0.69 25.46
C VAL A 298 -1.65 -0.53 25.32
N GLY A 299 -2.15 -1.69 25.76
CA GLY A 299 -1.51 -3.00 25.63
C GLY A 299 -1.53 -3.83 26.93
N LYS A 300 -1.48 -5.16 26.82
CA LYS A 300 -1.52 -6.08 27.98
C LYS A 300 -0.31 -5.89 28.91
N GLY A 301 -0.47 -5.20 30.04
CA GLY A 301 0.65 -4.80 30.92
C GLY A 301 0.92 -3.28 30.95
N GLY A 302 0.11 -2.49 30.25
CA GLY A 302 0.13 -1.04 30.33
C GLY A 302 1.48 -0.45 29.94
N LEU A 303 1.99 0.43 30.79
CA LEU A 303 3.25 1.14 30.62
C LEU A 303 4.47 0.18 30.52
N GLU A 304 4.43 -0.97 31.19
CA GLU A 304 5.56 -1.93 31.17
C GLU A 304 5.81 -2.51 29.76
N ASN A 305 4.79 -2.54 28.89
CA ASN A 305 4.94 -2.97 27.50
C ASN A 305 5.78 -2.05 26.62
N TYR A 306 6.07 -0.85 27.10
CA TYR A 306 6.91 0.13 26.40
C TYR A 306 8.39 -0.06 26.76
N ARG A 307 8.74 -1.24 27.29
CA ARG A 307 10.09 -1.69 27.61
C ARG A 307 10.83 -0.77 28.58
N LEU A 308 10.11 -0.27 29.58
CA LEU A 308 10.69 0.61 30.60
C LEU A 308 11.88 0.00 31.31
N GLU A 309 11.80 -1.28 31.67
CA GLU A 309 12.91 -1.96 32.35
C GLU A 309 14.18 -1.97 31.49
N ARG A 310 14.05 -2.15 30.17
CA ARG A 310 15.19 -2.08 29.23
C ARG A 310 15.77 -0.67 29.15
N ILE A 311 14.92 0.37 29.13
CA ILE A 311 15.36 1.77 29.18
C ILE A 311 16.12 2.05 30.48
N LEU A 312 15.57 1.61 31.62
CA LEU A 312 16.18 1.76 32.94
C LEU A 312 17.51 1.01 33.05
N ASP A 313 17.61 -0.19 32.48
CA ASP A 313 18.84 -0.98 32.47
C ASP A 313 19.95 -0.32 31.64
N VAL A 314 19.61 0.22 30.46
CA VAL A 314 20.55 1.00 29.66
C VAL A 314 20.97 2.28 30.40
N HIS A 315 20.03 2.98 31.04
CA HIS A 315 20.33 4.13 31.89
C HIS A 315 21.24 3.77 33.07
N ARG A 316 21.03 2.64 33.75
CA ARG A 316 21.90 2.18 34.86
C ARG A 316 23.34 1.98 34.42
N LEU A 317 23.53 1.42 33.22
CA LEU A 317 24.85 1.25 32.63
C LEU A 317 25.48 2.59 32.23
N TYR A 318 24.69 3.53 31.70
CA TYR A 318 25.14 4.86 31.28
C TYR A 318 25.53 5.75 32.46
N ALA A 319 24.65 5.88 33.46
CA ALA A 319 24.82 6.76 34.61
C ALA A 319 25.63 6.12 35.76
N HIS A 320 26.12 4.89 35.57
CA HIS A 320 26.86 4.13 36.58
C HIS A 320 26.19 4.04 37.96
N THR A 321 24.86 4.05 38.00
CA THR A 321 24.08 4.13 39.25
C THR A 321 24.04 2.83 40.06
N GLY A 322 24.71 1.77 39.58
CA GLY A 322 24.59 0.42 40.15
C GLY A 322 23.18 -0.18 40.00
N GLY A 323 22.98 -1.39 40.54
CA GLY A 323 21.70 -2.11 40.52
C GLY A 323 21.68 -3.33 39.61
N GLU A 324 20.68 -4.19 39.82
CA GLU A 324 20.49 -5.40 39.03
C GLU A 324 19.97 -5.08 37.62
N ILE A 325 20.65 -5.58 36.59
CA ILE A 325 20.20 -5.51 35.19
C ILE A 325 19.24 -6.67 34.93
N ARG A 326 17.99 -6.35 34.61
CA ARG A 326 16.89 -7.33 34.50
C ARG A 326 16.74 -7.87 33.08
N ASP A 327 16.93 -7.03 32.07
CA ASP A 327 16.91 -7.43 30.67
C ASP A 327 18.08 -8.40 30.40
N SER A 328 17.74 -9.62 29.96
CA SER A 328 18.72 -10.69 29.80
C SER A 328 19.74 -10.42 28.70
N GLU A 329 19.40 -9.62 27.69
CA GLU A 329 20.32 -9.22 26.63
C GLU A 329 21.28 -8.15 27.13
N ILE A 330 20.73 -7.09 27.74
CA ILE A 330 21.55 -5.98 28.29
C ILE A 330 22.50 -6.49 29.37
N ARG A 331 22.05 -7.44 30.22
CA ARG A 331 22.86 -8.07 31.26
C ARG A 331 24.10 -8.79 30.70
N LYS A 332 24.00 -9.42 29.53
CA LYS A 332 25.14 -10.11 28.88
C LYS A 332 26.17 -9.13 28.32
N LEU A 333 25.75 -7.93 27.94
CA LEU A 333 26.62 -6.91 27.37
C LEU A 333 27.50 -6.21 28.43
N LYS A 334 27.10 -6.23 29.71
CA LYS A 334 27.85 -5.80 30.91
C LYS A 334 28.20 -4.30 31.02
N SER A 335 28.41 -3.58 29.91
CA SER A 335 28.76 -2.15 29.93
C SER A 335 27.99 -1.34 28.88
N PHE A 336 27.86 -0.03 29.11
CA PHE A 336 27.21 0.87 28.16
C PHE A 336 27.91 0.89 26.80
N ASP A 337 29.25 0.92 26.76
CA ASP A 337 30.02 0.87 25.51
C ASP A 337 29.74 -0.40 24.71
N ARG A 338 29.56 -1.54 25.39
CA ARG A 338 29.17 -2.81 24.74
C ARG A 338 27.74 -2.77 24.21
N VAL A 339 26.83 -2.09 24.90
CA VAL A 339 25.46 -1.86 24.42
C VAL A 339 25.46 -1.02 23.15
N VAL A 340 26.25 0.06 23.12
CA VAL A 340 26.42 0.91 21.93
C VAL A 340 27.01 0.10 20.77
N ALA A 341 28.13 -0.59 21.00
CA ALA A 341 28.78 -1.41 19.99
C ALA A 341 27.86 -2.50 19.44
N TYR A 342 27.09 -3.16 20.31
CA TYR A 342 26.09 -4.15 19.90
C TYR A 342 25.02 -3.52 19.01
N ALA A 343 24.38 -2.45 19.46
CA ALA A 343 23.33 -1.75 18.73
C ALA A 343 23.79 -1.29 17.34
N GLU A 344 25.04 -0.86 17.21
CA GLU A 344 25.65 -0.46 15.95
C GLU A 344 25.93 -1.66 15.03
N GLN A 345 26.58 -2.70 15.54
CA GLN A 345 26.99 -3.88 14.77
C GLN A 345 25.82 -4.67 14.20
N ILE A 346 24.70 -4.78 14.94
CA ILE A 346 23.49 -5.46 14.49
C ILE A 346 22.43 -4.51 13.92
N ASN A 347 22.74 -3.21 13.85
CA ASN A 347 21.85 -2.15 13.38
C ASN A 347 20.45 -2.15 14.04
N ASP A 348 20.38 -2.30 15.38
CA ASP A 348 19.11 -2.33 16.12
C ASP A 348 18.53 -0.91 16.31
N PRO A 349 17.44 -0.54 15.60
CA PRO A 349 16.88 0.82 15.69
C PRO A 349 16.22 1.11 17.04
N GLU A 350 15.65 0.09 17.70
CA GLU A 350 15.00 0.24 18.99
C GLU A 350 16.06 0.54 20.06
N LEU A 351 17.13 -0.26 20.11
CA LEU A 351 18.21 -0.05 21.07
C LEU A 351 18.94 1.28 20.81
N LYS A 352 19.15 1.67 19.54
CA LYS A 352 19.67 3.01 19.18
C LYS A 352 18.77 4.14 19.68
N ALA A 353 17.44 3.99 19.59
CA ALA A 353 16.50 4.99 20.10
C ALA A 353 16.55 5.09 21.63
N ILE A 354 16.68 3.95 22.34
CA ILE A 354 16.87 3.91 23.79
C ILE A 354 18.17 4.61 24.19
N ILE A 355 19.29 4.32 23.50
CA ILE A 355 20.58 4.96 23.73
C ILE A 355 20.46 6.49 23.61
N LYS A 356 19.81 6.98 22.53
CA LYS A 356 19.57 8.41 22.33
C LYS A 356 18.69 9.01 23.43
N LEU A 357 17.62 8.34 23.84
CA LEU A 357 16.75 8.80 24.92
C LEU A 357 17.54 8.95 26.22
N VAL A 358 18.35 7.95 26.57
CA VAL A 358 19.17 7.94 27.79
C VAL A 358 20.30 8.98 27.74
N GLN A 359 20.86 9.27 26.56
CA GLN A 359 21.88 10.31 26.39
C GLN A 359 21.29 11.73 26.43
N ASN A 360 20.05 11.91 25.95
CA ASN A 360 19.38 13.21 25.89
C ASN A 360 18.69 13.60 27.20
N GLU A 361 18.27 12.61 27.99
CA GLU A 361 17.63 12.82 29.29
C GLU A 361 18.67 12.66 30.40
N ASP A 362 18.78 13.68 31.27
CA ASP A 362 19.72 13.71 32.40
C ASP A 362 19.32 12.72 33.54
N VAL A 363 20.01 12.75 34.68
CA VAL A 363 19.85 11.94 35.91
C VAL A 363 18.39 11.78 36.41
N VAL A 364 17.45 12.58 35.91
CA VAL A 364 16.03 12.64 36.31
C VAL A 364 15.14 11.62 35.58
N LEU A 365 15.61 10.96 34.50
CA LEU A 365 14.81 9.99 33.74
C LEU A 365 14.13 8.92 34.62
N PRO A 366 14.80 8.27 35.59
CA PRO A 366 14.16 7.31 36.47
C PRO A 366 13.02 7.91 37.31
N GLN A 367 13.17 9.17 37.77
CA GLN A 367 12.16 9.86 38.55
C GLN A 367 10.93 10.18 37.69
N ARG A 368 11.14 10.67 36.46
CA ARG A 368 10.07 10.90 35.48
C ARG A 368 9.32 9.61 35.15
N LEU A 369 10.04 8.51 34.90
CA LEU A 369 9.41 7.21 34.62
C LEU A 369 8.62 6.68 35.84
N ALA A 370 9.10 6.90 37.06
CA ALA A 370 8.37 6.56 38.28
C ALA A 370 7.09 7.40 38.42
N GLU A 371 7.13 8.69 38.09
CA GLU A 371 5.94 9.56 38.07
C GLU A 371 4.91 9.06 37.05
N LEU A 372 5.35 8.65 35.85
CA LEU A 372 4.46 8.06 34.85
C LEU A 372 3.79 6.79 35.35
N LYS A 373 4.51 5.93 36.06
CA LYS A 373 3.92 4.71 36.67
C LYS A 373 2.82 5.06 37.67
N LEU A 374 3.03 6.08 38.52
CA LEU A 374 2.04 6.52 39.50
C LEU A 374 0.77 7.10 38.86
N ARG A 375 0.92 7.78 37.71
CA ARG A 375 -0.18 8.40 36.96
C ARG A 375 -0.89 7.43 36.01
N SER A 376 -0.35 6.22 35.83
CA SER A 376 -0.90 5.21 34.91
C SER A 376 -2.04 4.43 35.56
N GLY A 377 -3.20 4.40 34.91
CA GLY A 377 -4.40 3.72 35.40
C GLY A 377 -5.18 2.97 34.32
N THR A 378 -6.47 2.78 34.56
CA THR A 378 -7.40 2.13 33.62
C THR A 378 -7.75 3.03 32.45
N ALA A 379 -8.33 2.48 31.38
CA ALA A 379 -8.70 3.27 30.21
C ALA A 379 -9.87 4.23 30.50
N GLU A 380 -10.74 3.82 31.42
CA GLU A 380 -11.97 4.54 31.79
C GLU A 380 -11.69 5.78 32.65
N GLU A 381 -10.62 5.75 33.43
CA GLU A 381 -10.21 6.84 34.34
C GLU A 381 -9.20 7.79 33.70
N ALA A 382 -8.69 7.47 32.52
CA ALA A 382 -7.61 8.21 31.88
C ALA A 382 -8.12 9.42 31.10
N GLU A 383 -7.56 10.59 31.43
CA GLU A 383 -7.69 11.81 30.63
C GLU A 383 -6.86 11.73 29.34
N LEU A 384 -5.80 10.92 29.33
CA LEU A 384 -4.93 10.74 28.17
C LEU A 384 -4.61 9.26 27.97
N VAL A 385 -5.18 8.69 26.91
CA VAL A 385 -4.82 7.36 26.42
C VAL A 385 -3.67 7.49 25.42
N LEU A 386 -2.67 6.63 25.54
CA LEU A 386 -1.41 6.71 24.81
C LEU A 386 -1.13 5.39 24.10
N THR A 387 -0.85 5.47 22.81
CA THR A 387 -0.44 4.30 22.03
C THR A 387 0.34 4.68 20.79
N THR A 388 0.95 3.69 20.14
CA THR A 388 1.57 3.88 18.83
C THR A 388 0.58 3.67 17.70
N LEU A 389 0.85 4.26 16.54
CA LEU A 389 0.05 4.06 15.32
C LEU A 389 -0.12 2.56 14.99
N HIS A 390 0.94 1.75 15.15
CA HIS A 390 0.85 0.31 14.93
C HIS A 390 -0.07 -0.41 15.91
N ARG A 391 0.08 -0.15 17.23
CA ARG A 391 -0.77 -0.76 18.25
C ARG A 391 -2.20 -0.27 18.20
N SER A 392 -2.46 0.87 17.57
CA SER A 392 -3.81 1.41 17.38
C SER A 392 -4.62 0.65 16.35
N LYS A 393 -3.98 -0.16 15.49
CA LYS A 393 -4.69 -0.96 14.48
C LYS A 393 -5.67 -1.93 15.15
N GLY A 394 -6.91 -1.93 14.65
CA GLY A 394 -8.02 -2.70 15.21
C GLY A 394 -8.74 -2.03 16.40
N LEU A 395 -8.19 -0.94 16.94
CA LEU A 395 -8.81 -0.17 18.02
C LEU A 395 -9.46 1.11 17.48
N GLU A 396 -10.28 1.77 18.30
CA GLU A 396 -10.99 3.00 17.95
C GLU A 396 -11.35 3.79 19.21
N TRP A 397 -11.41 5.12 19.08
CA TRP A 397 -11.72 6.04 20.18
C TRP A 397 -12.60 7.19 19.69
N ASP A 398 -13.31 7.81 20.62
CA ASP A 398 -14.16 8.97 20.31
C ASP A 398 -13.33 10.16 19.82
N THR A 399 -12.24 10.46 20.52
CA THR A 399 -11.36 11.60 20.23
C THR A 399 -9.92 11.13 20.07
N VAL A 400 -9.31 11.45 18.92
CA VAL A 400 -7.93 11.06 18.57
C VAL A 400 -7.11 12.28 18.21
N GLU A 401 -5.92 12.39 18.79
CA GLU A 401 -4.86 13.33 18.42
C GLU A 401 -3.73 12.57 17.71
N LEU A 402 -3.39 12.99 16.49
CA LEU A 402 -2.27 12.41 15.75
C LEU A 402 -0.95 13.10 16.13
N GLY A 403 0.04 12.32 16.51
CA GLY A 403 1.43 12.77 16.58
C GLY A 403 2.03 12.93 15.19
N GLU A 404 3.13 13.68 15.11
CA GLU A 404 3.91 13.79 13.88
C GLU A 404 4.47 12.42 13.48
N CYS A 405 4.46 12.14 12.17
CA CYS A 405 4.83 10.83 11.62
C CYS A 405 6.01 10.93 10.65
N PHE A 406 5.94 11.85 9.69
CA PHE A 406 7.00 12.13 8.71
C PHE A 406 6.89 13.57 8.18
N ASP A 407 8.00 14.07 7.60
CA ASP A 407 8.05 15.38 7.00
C ASP A 407 7.34 15.40 5.63
N TRP A 408 6.34 16.28 5.49
CA TRP A 408 5.58 16.42 4.26
C TRP A 408 6.41 16.96 3.09
N GLU A 409 7.38 17.85 3.34
CA GLU A 409 8.22 18.41 2.28
C GLU A 409 9.15 17.36 1.70
N GLU A 410 9.68 16.47 2.54
CA GLU A 410 10.48 15.34 2.08
C GLU A 410 9.64 14.39 1.21
N PHE A 411 8.41 14.08 1.66
CA PHE A 411 7.47 13.30 0.85
C PHE A 411 7.16 13.98 -0.49
N ALA A 412 6.88 15.29 -0.50
CA ALA A 412 6.56 16.01 -1.72
C ALA A 412 7.71 15.99 -2.74
N LYS A 413 8.96 16.06 -2.27
CA LYS A 413 10.16 15.88 -3.09
C LYS A 413 10.25 14.45 -3.65
N ALA A 414 10.08 13.45 -2.79
CA ALA A 414 10.11 12.04 -3.21
C ALA A 414 9.01 11.72 -4.24
N ARG A 415 7.79 12.22 -4.04
CA ARG A 415 6.68 12.09 -4.99
C ARG A 415 7.01 12.71 -6.34
N SER A 416 7.59 13.91 -6.36
CA SER A 416 7.99 14.58 -7.61
C SER A 416 9.08 13.80 -8.37
N ALA A 417 9.87 13.02 -7.66
CA ALA A 417 10.85 12.09 -8.21
C ALA A 417 10.28 10.70 -8.56
N GLY A 418 8.96 10.49 -8.47
CA GLY A 418 8.32 9.20 -8.73
C GLY A 418 8.50 8.15 -7.64
N LYS A 419 8.95 8.54 -6.44
CA LYS A 419 9.29 7.66 -5.31
C LYS A 419 8.20 7.60 -4.25
N VAL A 420 6.92 7.62 -4.66
CA VAL A 420 5.79 7.56 -3.72
C VAL A 420 5.80 6.27 -2.90
N ASP A 421 6.21 5.16 -3.53
CA ASP A 421 6.24 3.85 -2.88
C ASP A 421 7.22 3.81 -1.69
N GLU A 422 8.27 4.65 -1.67
CA GLU A 422 9.20 4.77 -0.53
C GLU A 422 8.49 5.32 0.73
N TYR A 423 7.37 6.03 0.56
CA TYR A 423 6.56 6.63 1.64
C TYR A 423 5.20 5.94 1.82
N ARG A 424 4.94 4.84 1.11
CA ARG A 424 3.64 4.14 1.18
C ARG A 424 3.29 3.72 2.60
N GLU A 425 4.26 3.18 3.36
CA GLU A 425 4.04 2.79 4.76
C GLU A 425 3.66 3.99 5.63
N GLU A 426 4.31 5.13 5.43
CA GLU A 426 4.07 6.35 6.21
C GLU A 426 2.69 6.96 5.90
N LEU A 427 2.27 6.95 4.64
CA LEU A 427 0.91 7.31 4.25
C LEU A 427 -0.14 6.34 4.79
N ASN A 428 0.13 5.03 4.75
CA ASN A 428 -0.74 4.02 5.36
C ASN A 428 -0.89 4.23 6.87
N LEU A 429 0.19 4.60 7.57
CA LEU A 429 0.14 4.94 8.99
C LEU A 429 -0.71 6.18 9.26
N LEU A 430 -0.60 7.21 8.42
CA LEU A 430 -1.43 8.41 8.51
C LEU A 430 -2.92 8.07 8.30
N TYR A 431 -3.21 7.23 7.30
CA TYR A 431 -4.54 6.72 7.01
C TYR A 431 -5.11 5.89 8.18
N VAL A 432 -4.32 4.95 8.71
CA VAL A 432 -4.70 4.14 9.88
C VAL A 432 -5.01 5.06 11.06
N GLY A 433 -4.11 6.01 11.37
CA GLY A 433 -4.30 6.96 12.46
C GLY A 433 -5.58 7.77 12.33
N ALA A 434 -5.81 8.40 11.17
CA ALA A 434 -7.00 9.20 10.92
C ALA A 434 -8.31 8.40 11.10
N THR A 435 -8.30 7.13 10.68
CA THR A 435 -9.49 6.26 10.74
C THR A 435 -9.72 5.61 12.11
N ARG A 436 -8.93 5.95 13.15
CA ARG A 436 -9.17 5.50 14.53
C ARG A 436 -10.20 6.36 15.28
N ALA A 437 -10.43 7.60 14.82
CA ALA A 437 -11.38 8.52 15.41
C ALA A 437 -12.84 8.15 15.06
N ARG A 438 -13.75 8.23 16.03
CA ARG A 438 -15.20 8.09 15.82
C ARG A 438 -15.92 9.44 15.75
N LYS A 439 -15.56 10.38 16.62
CA LYS A 439 -16.24 11.68 16.77
C LYS A 439 -15.34 12.88 16.47
N GLU A 440 -14.10 12.88 16.93
CA GLU A 440 -13.19 14.02 16.75
C GLU A 440 -11.79 13.55 16.37
N LEU A 441 -11.26 14.11 15.29
CA LEU A 441 -9.90 13.88 14.81
C LEU A 441 -9.13 15.20 14.86
N ASN A 442 -8.12 15.27 15.72
CA ASN A 442 -7.16 16.35 15.76
C ASN A 442 -5.92 15.97 14.96
N ILE A 443 -5.70 16.69 13.86
CA ILE A 443 -4.73 16.34 12.82
C ILE A 443 -3.34 16.92 13.12
N ASN A 444 -2.30 16.19 12.73
CA ASN A 444 -0.92 16.66 12.75
C ASN A 444 -0.64 17.60 11.56
N LYS A 445 0.57 18.19 11.53
CA LYS A 445 0.98 19.08 10.43
C LYS A 445 0.98 18.38 9.07
N THR A 446 1.37 17.10 9.03
CA THR A 446 1.41 16.29 7.82
C THR A 446 0.02 16.16 7.17
N LEU A 447 -1.00 15.73 7.94
CA LEU A 447 -2.36 15.59 7.42
C LEU A 447 -3.00 16.95 7.11
N GLN A 448 -2.62 18.00 7.84
CA GLN A 448 -3.01 19.36 7.48
C GLN A 448 -2.47 19.75 6.09
N ALA A 449 -1.21 19.44 5.79
CA ALA A 449 -0.62 19.71 4.48
C ALA A 449 -1.30 18.90 3.36
N VAL A 450 -1.57 17.61 3.61
CA VAL A 450 -2.36 16.74 2.71
C VAL A 450 -3.72 17.37 2.38
N LEU A 451 -4.44 17.84 3.41
CA LEU A 451 -5.76 18.45 3.26
C LEU A 451 -5.71 19.79 2.50
N ARG A 452 -4.72 20.63 2.79
CA ARG A 452 -4.51 21.89 2.05
C ARG A 452 -4.24 21.63 0.58
N GLU A 453 -3.43 20.64 0.26
CA GLU A 453 -3.18 20.24 -1.12
C GLU A 453 -4.45 19.71 -1.80
N ALA A 454 -5.21 18.85 -1.13
CA ALA A 454 -6.47 18.33 -1.64
C ALA A 454 -7.53 19.42 -1.86
N ALA A 455 -7.53 20.48 -1.04
CA ALA A 455 -8.41 21.63 -1.19
C ALA A 455 -7.93 22.61 -2.27
N ALA A 456 -6.61 22.72 -2.49
CA ALA A 456 -6.01 23.52 -3.56
C ALA A 456 -6.10 22.83 -4.93
N ALA A 457 -6.25 21.50 -4.95
CA ALA A 457 -6.58 20.76 -6.15
C ALA A 457 -7.97 21.22 -6.65
N PRO A 458 -8.12 21.61 -7.93
CA PRO A 458 -9.40 22.04 -8.47
C PRO A 458 -10.45 20.94 -8.21
N SER A 459 -11.56 21.32 -7.58
CA SER A 459 -12.59 20.39 -7.16
C SER A 459 -13.11 19.57 -8.35
N VAL A 460 -12.88 18.26 -8.30
CA VAL A 460 -13.57 17.30 -9.16
C VAL A 460 -14.98 17.11 -8.57
N ALA A 461 -15.77 18.17 -8.63
CA ALA A 461 -17.20 18.17 -8.32
C ALA A 461 -17.95 18.84 -9.47
N ALA A 462 -17.71 18.30 -10.66
CA ALA A 462 -18.64 18.20 -11.76
C ALA A 462 -18.01 17.18 -12.71
N GLU A 463 -18.69 16.08 -12.99
CA GLU A 463 -18.52 15.41 -14.28
C GLU A 463 -18.87 16.42 -15.38
N LYS A 464 -17.89 17.25 -15.74
CA LYS A 464 -17.78 17.96 -17.00
C LYS A 464 -16.30 17.97 -17.34
N VAL A 465 -15.96 17.02 -18.20
CA VAL A 465 -14.96 17.16 -19.27
C VAL A 465 -13.65 17.87 -18.85
N ILE A 466 -12.65 17.03 -18.60
CA ILE A 466 -11.20 17.26 -18.59
C ILE A 466 -10.76 18.61 -19.18
N ARG A 467 -10.08 19.44 -18.39
CA ARG A 467 -9.17 20.49 -18.89
C ARG A 467 -7.73 20.05 -18.73
N VAL A 468 -7.11 19.62 -19.83
CA VAL A 468 -5.65 19.57 -19.96
C VAL A 468 -5.18 20.99 -20.26
N SER A 469 -4.34 21.55 -19.40
CA SER A 469 -3.62 22.80 -19.69
C SER A 469 -2.27 22.46 -20.29
N THR A 470 -2.13 22.61 -21.60
CA THR A 470 -1.00 23.28 -22.26
C THR A 470 -1.30 23.38 -23.76
N ALA A 471 -1.76 24.57 -24.16
CA ALA A 471 -1.70 25.14 -25.51
C ALA A 471 -1.86 24.20 -26.74
N ALA A 472 -2.92 23.41 -26.80
CA ALA A 472 -3.59 23.03 -28.05
C ALA A 472 -5.01 22.52 -27.70
N ARG A 473 -6.05 23.19 -28.21
CA ARG A 473 -7.44 22.74 -28.02
C ARG A 473 -7.67 21.49 -28.87
N VAL A 474 -7.79 20.32 -28.25
CA VAL A 474 -8.36 19.14 -28.89
C VAL A 474 -9.87 19.19 -28.66
N GLU A 475 -10.62 19.59 -29.68
CA GLU A 475 -12.09 19.53 -29.68
C GLU A 475 -12.52 18.17 -30.23
N VAL A 476 -13.32 17.43 -29.47
CA VAL A 476 -13.99 16.21 -29.93
C VAL A 476 -15.35 16.63 -30.49
N ARG A 477 -15.58 16.46 -31.80
CA ARG A 477 -16.84 16.75 -32.51
C ARG A 477 -17.35 15.50 -33.23
N GLN A 478 -18.67 15.40 -33.43
CA GLN A 478 -19.30 14.29 -34.15
C GLN A 478 -19.12 14.42 -35.67
N GLU A 479 -19.24 13.29 -36.39
CA GLU A 479 -18.92 13.08 -37.81
C GLU A 479 -19.74 13.94 -38.80
N GLU A 480 -20.81 14.58 -38.37
CA GLU A 480 -21.80 15.23 -39.23
C GLU A 480 -21.37 16.60 -39.82
N ASP A 481 -20.20 17.13 -39.42
CA ASP A 481 -19.76 18.50 -39.79
C ASP A 481 -18.74 18.58 -40.95
N CYS A 482 -18.34 17.46 -41.57
CA CYS A 482 -17.35 17.46 -42.66
C CYS A 482 -17.96 17.04 -44.00
N ARG A 483 -17.78 17.85 -45.05
CA ARG A 483 -18.18 17.47 -46.42
C ARG A 483 -17.01 16.78 -47.12
N PHE A 484 -17.23 15.53 -47.53
CA PHE A 484 -16.29 14.78 -48.35
C PHE A 484 -16.27 15.34 -49.77
N LEU A 485 -15.08 15.55 -50.34
CA LEU A 485 -14.92 16.13 -51.67
C LEU A 485 -14.33 15.15 -52.70
N GLY A 486 -13.63 14.12 -52.26
CA GLY A 486 -12.98 13.16 -53.15
C GLY A 486 -11.73 12.53 -52.54
N ASP A 487 -11.01 11.76 -53.36
CA ASP A 487 -9.73 11.17 -52.98
C ASP A 487 -8.52 11.91 -53.57
N MET A 488 -7.33 11.55 -53.09
CA MET A 488 -6.07 12.16 -53.56
C MET A 488 -5.69 11.77 -55.01
N GLN A 489 -6.35 10.76 -55.60
CA GLN A 489 -6.08 10.26 -56.96
C GLN A 489 -6.87 11.02 -58.04
N GLY A 490 -7.84 11.84 -57.63
CA GLY A 490 -8.49 12.82 -58.51
C GLY A 490 -9.93 12.50 -58.88
N ASP A 491 -10.56 11.52 -58.23
CA ASP A 491 -12.01 11.32 -58.32
C ASP A 491 -12.69 12.23 -57.28
N TYR A 492 -13.14 13.40 -57.75
CA TYR A 492 -13.89 14.39 -56.95
C TYR A 492 -15.38 14.30 -57.26
N ASP A 493 -16.22 14.58 -56.27
CA ASP A 493 -17.67 14.72 -56.48
C ASP A 493 -17.97 15.93 -57.38
N ASP A 494 -18.64 15.69 -58.51
CA ASP A 494 -18.85 16.66 -59.62
C ASP A 494 -19.66 17.91 -59.21
N ASP A 495 -20.40 17.86 -58.11
CA ASP A 495 -21.27 18.95 -57.58
C ASP A 495 -20.66 19.69 -56.36
N GLY A 496 -19.38 19.48 -56.06
CA GLY A 496 -18.66 20.09 -54.93
C GLY A 496 -17.73 21.26 -55.31
N PRO A 497 -17.41 22.18 -54.38
CA PRO A 497 -16.38 23.20 -54.62
C PRO A 497 -15.01 22.51 -54.78
N GLN A 498 -14.34 22.77 -55.91
CA GLN A 498 -13.03 22.16 -56.17
C GLN A 498 -11.92 22.84 -55.33
N PRO A 499 -11.04 22.04 -54.68
CA PRO A 499 -9.95 22.60 -53.89
C PRO A 499 -8.94 23.33 -54.79
N PRO A 500 -8.39 24.49 -54.37
CA PRO A 500 -7.41 25.22 -55.15
C PRO A 500 -6.14 24.39 -55.43
N GLU A 501 -5.65 24.40 -56.66
CA GLU A 501 -4.52 23.54 -57.07
C GLU A 501 -3.21 23.86 -56.31
N ALA A 502 -3.01 25.12 -55.93
CA ALA A 502 -1.91 25.57 -55.06
C ALA A 502 -1.92 24.94 -53.65
N VAL A 503 -3.06 24.40 -53.21
CA VAL A 503 -3.23 23.64 -51.96
C VAL A 503 -3.01 22.15 -52.19
N MET A 504 -3.41 21.63 -53.35
CA MET A 504 -3.35 20.19 -53.66
C MET A 504 -1.96 19.70 -54.07
N GLU A 505 -1.17 20.52 -54.76
CA GLU A 505 0.17 20.17 -55.24
C GLU A 505 1.12 19.69 -54.12
N PRO A 506 1.26 20.39 -52.97
CA PRO A 506 2.17 19.96 -51.89
C PRO A 506 1.67 18.70 -51.17
N LEU A 507 0.34 18.54 -51.05
CA LEU A 507 -0.28 17.37 -50.42
C LEU A 507 -0.04 16.10 -51.23
N ARG A 508 -0.18 16.18 -52.55
CA ARG A 508 0.05 15.04 -53.47
C ARG A 508 1.50 14.58 -53.47
N GLN A 509 2.47 15.49 -53.33
CA GLN A 509 3.89 15.13 -53.26
C GLN A 509 4.27 14.36 -51.99
N VAL A 510 3.51 14.50 -50.90
CA VAL A 510 3.92 13.98 -49.59
C VAL A 510 3.10 12.78 -49.14
N LEU A 511 1.85 12.67 -49.58
CA LEU A 511 0.92 11.62 -49.17
C LEU A 511 0.58 10.64 -50.30
N CYS A 512 1.40 10.59 -51.37
CA CYS A 512 1.15 9.86 -52.61
C CYS A 512 0.77 8.37 -52.47
N ASP A 513 1.18 7.71 -51.39
CA ASP A 513 1.00 6.26 -51.18
C ASP A 513 0.03 5.90 -50.04
N ARG A 514 -0.83 6.81 -49.57
CA ARG A 514 -1.73 6.57 -48.42
C ARG A 514 -3.20 6.78 -48.76
N SER A 515 -4.07 5.99 -48.12
CA SER A 515 -5.52 6.16 -48.14
C SER A 515 -5.89 7.46 -47.41
N CYS A 516 -5.97 8.56 -48.15
CA CYS A 516 -6.24 9.89 -47.63
C CYS A 516 -7.37 10.53 -48.44
N PHE A 517 -8.26 11.21 -47.75
CA PHE A 517 -9.45 11.81 -48.33
C PHE A 517 -9.42 13.32 -48.19
N ILE A 518 -9.96 14.02 -49.18
CA ILE A 518 -10.02 15.48 -49.20
C ILE A 518 -11.39 15.89 -48.67
N VAL A 519 -11.39 16.75 -47.66
CA VAL A 519 -12.61 17.20 -47.00
C VAL A 519 -12.63 18.72 -46.89
N GLU A 520 -13.82 19.28 -46.94
CA GLU A 520 -14.09 20.69 -46.62
C GLU A 520 -14.87 20.76 -45.31
N GLN A 521 -14.41 21.64 -44.42
CA GLN A 521 -15.06 21.94 -43.16
C GLN A 521 -15.06 23.46 -42.95
N ASP A 522 -16.23 24.04 -42.72
CA ASP A 522 -16.42 25.48 -42.49
C ASP A 522 -15.73 26.39 -43.54
N GLY A 523 -15.73 25.98 -44.82
CA GLY A 523 -15.12 26.73 -45.93
C GLY A 523 -13.59 26.61 -46.02
N LYS A 524 -12.99 25.66 -45.29
CA LYS A 524 -11.55 25.36 -45.32
C LYS A 524 -11.29 23.94 -45.80
N PHE A 525 -10.28 23.80 -46.66
CA PHE A 525 -9.84 22.51 -47.19
C PHE A 525 -8.80 21.84 -46.29
N GLY A 526 -8.90 20.52 -46.14
CA GLY A 526 -7.90 19.72 -45.46
C GLY A 526 -7.96 18.24 -45.84
N VAL A 527 -7.08 17.46 -45.23
CA VAL A 527 -6.95 16.02 -45.51
C VAL A 527 -7.32 15.20 -44.29
N LEU A 528 -8.20 14.24 -44.51
CA LEU A 528 -8.57 13.21 -43.56
C LEU A 528 -7.70 11.97 -43.81
N VAL A 529 -6.97 11.54 -42.78
CA VAL A 529 -6.23 10.28 -42.80
C VAL A 529 -6.93 9.30 -41.88
N GLU A 530 -7.28 8.13 -42.40
CA GLU A 530 -7.94 7.06 -41.66
C GLU A 530 -6.99 5.90 -41.40
N GLU A 531 -6.83 5.52 -40.13
CA GLU A 531 -6.07 4.32 -39.76
C GLU A 531 -6.85 3.46 -38.74
N ILE A 532 -6.95 2.16 -39.02
CA ILE A 532 -7.65 1.18 -38.18
C ILE A 532 -6.66 0.61 -37.17
N VAL A 533 -6.94 0.79 -35.86
CA VAL A 533 -6.14 0.20 -34.79
C VAL A 533 -6.84 -1.06 -34.30
N GLU A 534 -6.25 -2.21 -34.58
CA GLU A 534 -6.67 -3.50 -34.04
C GLU A 534 -6.02 -3.76 -32.68
N ASP A 535 -6.76 -4.45 -31.81
CA ASP A 535 -6.37 -5.01 -30.50
C ASP A 535 -6.76 -4.18 -29.25
N VAL A 536 -8.08 -4.07 -29.00
CA VAL A 536 -8.63 -3.66 -27.69
C VAL A 536 -9.13 -4.90 -26.94
N ARG A 537 -8.20 -5.74 -26.48
CA ARG A 537 -8.47 -6.64 -25.36
C ARG A 537 -7.41 -6.41 -24.29
N THR A 538 -7.89 -5.92 -23.14
CA THR A 538 -7.20 -5.62 -21.88
C THR A 538 -6.57 -4.22 -21.77
N GLY A 539 -7.04 -3.45 -20.77
CA GLY A 539 -6.46 -2.17 -20.35
C GLY A 539 -7.23 -0.95 -20.82
N GLY A 540 -7.78 -0.19 -19.87
CA GLY A 540 -8.65 0.96 -20.13
C GLY A 540 -8.02 2.07 -21.00
N ALA A 541 -8.87 3.02 -21.39
CA ALA A 541 -8.66 4.17 -22.30
C ALA A 541 -7.38 5.02 -22.16
N ARG A 542 -6.48 4.74 -21.20
CA ARG A 542 -5.16 5.37 -21.06
C ARG A 542 -4.23 5.09 -22.25
N GLY A 543 -4.38 3.94 -22.92
CA GLY A 543 -3.53 3.55 -24.05
C GLY A 543 -3.72 4.41 -25.31
N LEU A 544 -4.93 4.92 -25.57
CA LEU A 544 -5.25 5.76 -26.74
C LEU A 544 -4.88 7.24 -26.54
N ALA A 545 -4.88 7.73 -25.30
CA ALA A 545 -4.57 9.13 -24.99
C ALA A 545 -3.08 9.50 -25.21
N ALA A 546 -2.17 8.54 -25.01
CA ALA A 546 -0.73 8.76 -25.18
C ALA A 546 -0.28 8.89 -26.67
N PRO A 547 -0.77 8.06 -27.62
CA PRO A 547 -0.59 8.25 -29.06
C PRO A 547 -1.13 9.59 -29.58
N VAL A 548 -2.36 9.93 -29.18
CA VAL A 548 -3.04 11.16 -29.62
C VAL A 548 -2.33 12.40 -29.09
N GLY A 549 -1.86 12.38 -27.84
CA GLY A 549 -1.05 13.45 -27.27
C GLY A 549 0.30 13.68 -27.98
N LYS A 550 0.95 12.61 -28.49
CA LYS A 550 2.18 12.73 -29.29
C LYS A 550 1.95 13.32 -30.68
N LEU A 551 0.83 13.00 -31.32
CA LEU A 551 0.41 13.58 -32.60
C LEU A 551 0.06 15.08 -32.44
N ALA A 552 -0.72 15.44 -31.43
CA ALA A 552 -1.06 16.85 -31.16
C ALA A 552 0.17 17.68 -30.75
N GLY A 553 1.14 17.07 -30.03
CA GLY A 553 2.38 17.73 -29.63
C GLY A 553 3.37 17.98 -30.77
N SER A 554 3.26 17.25 -31.89
CA SER A 554 4.15 17.41 -33.05
C SER A 554 3.65 18.44 -34.07
N HIS A 555 2.35 18.78 -34.05
CA HIS A 555 1.83 19.89 -34.87
C HIS A 555 0.65 20.62 -34.18
N PRO A 556 0.83 21.89 -33.75
CA PRO A 556 -0.17 22.60 -32.94
C PRO A 556 -1.47 22.97 -33.69
N ALA A 557 -1.56 22.68 -35.00
CA ALA A 557 -2.73 22.95 -35.84
C ALA A 557 -3.46 21.68 -36.32
N ALA A 558 -2.97 20.49 -35.99
CA ALA A 558 -3.63 19.24 -36.38
C ALA A 558 -4.79 18.94 -35.42
N GLN A 559 -5.96 18.61 -35.98
CA GLN A 559 -7.12 18.17 -35.20
C GLN A 559 -7.23 16.65 -35.31
N VAL A 560 -7.26 15.96 -34.18
CA VAL A 560 -7.32 14.49 -34.13
C VAL A 560 -8.63 14.05 -33.50
N TRP A 561 -9.32 13.14 -34.17
CA TRP A 561 -10.58 12.57 -33.76
C TRP A 561 -10.47 11.06 -33.58
N LEU A 562 -11.31 10.54 -32.69
CA LEU A 562 -11.50 9.12 -32.48
C LEU A 562 -12.94 8.81 -32.86
N THR A 563 -13.15 7.95 -33.85
CA THR A 563 -14.50 7.56 -34.28
C THR A 563 -14.68 6.05 -34.15
N SER A 564 -15.91 5.66 -33.80
CA SER A 564 -16.37 4.27 -33.85
C SER A 564 -17.60 4.25 -34.78
N GLY A 565 -17.39 3.91 -36.05
CA GLY A 565 -18.43 3.91 -37.08
C GLY A 565 -19.05 2.52 -37.34
N PRO A 566 -20.20 2.46 -38.02
CA PRO A 566 -20.95 1.22 -38.28
C PRO A 566 -20.24 0.24 -39.24
N HIS A 567 -19.15 0.67 -39.89
CA HIS A 567 -18.33 -0.15 -40.78
C HIS A 567 -17.05 -0.69 -40.11
N ILE A 568 -16.87 -0.48 -38.80
CA ILE A 568 -15.70 -0.93 -38.05
C ILE A 568 -16.06 -2.21 -37.29
N GLU A 569 -15.28 -3.28 -37.49
CA GLU A 569 -15.50 -4.55 -36.80
C GLU A 569 -15.45 -4.39 -35.27
N ALA A 570 -16.30 -5.17 -34.58
CA ALA A 570 -16.45 -5.09 -33.13
C ALA A 570 -15.11 -5.36 -32.41
N GLY A 571 -14.54 -4.33 -31.79
CA GLY A 571 -13.26 -4.39 -31.07
C GLY A 571 -12.14 -3.54 -31.66
N CYS A 572 -12.38 -2.85 -32.79
CA CYS A 572 -11.42 -1.94 -33.41
C CYS A 572 -11.83 -0.47 -33.18
N THR A 573 -10.85 0.44 -33.13
CA THR A 573 -11.09 1.90 -33.07
C THR A 573 -10.35 2.56 -34.23
N ALA A 574 -11.05 3.35 -35.05
CA ALA A 574 -10.41 4.14 -36.09
C ALA A 574 -9.97 5.49 -35.51
N VAL A 575 -8.72 5.84 -35.78
CA VAL A 575 -8.19 7.17 -35.48
C VAL A 575 -8.21 7.96 -36.77
N ARG A 576 -8.93 9.08 -36.78
CA ARG A 576 -9.03 9.96 -37.94
C ARG A 576 -8.44 11.32 -37.59
N ALA A 577 -7.53 11.84 -38.41
CA ALA A 577 -6.94 13.16 -38.18
C ALA A 577 -7.23 14.08 -39.37
N PHE A 578 -7.64 15.31 -39.08
CA PHE A 578 -7.74 16.39 -40.06
C PHE A 578 -6.59 17.34 -39.94
N ILE A 579 -6.00 17.59 -41.10
CA ILE A 579 -4.88 18.50 -41.25
C ILE A 579 -5.34 19.60 -42.21
N PRO A 580 -5.51 20.84 -41.73
CA PRO A 580 -5.86 21.95 -42.60
C PRO A 580 -4.72 22.23 -43.59
N ALA A 581 -5.07 22.50 -44.85
CA ALA A 581 -4.14 22.76 -45.95
C ALA A 581 -3.04 23.78 -45.63
N GLU A 582 -3.40 24.82 -44.86
CA GLU A 582 -2.52 25.91 -44.44
C GLU A 582 -1.34 25.42 -43.57
N ALA A 583 -1.52 24.32 -42.84
CA ALA A 583 -0.49 23.72 -41.98
C ALA A 583 0.50 22.83 -42.76
N VAL A 584 0.18 22.47 -44.01
CA VAL A 584 0.96 21.57 -44.85
C VAL A 584 2.21 22.28 -45.40
N ASN A 585 2.14 23.56 -45.69
CA ASN A 585 3.22 24.30 -46.37
C ASN A 585 4.47 24.61 -45.52
N ALA A 586 4.48 24.26 -44.23
CA ALA A 586 5.51 24.70 -43.30
C ALA A 586 6.63 23.67 -43.05
N GLY A 587 7.18 22.97 -44.06
CA GLY A 587 8.39 22.13 -43.95
C GLY A 587 8.41 21.03 -42.87
N ARG A 588 7.30 20.81 -42.17
CA ARG A 588 7.16 19.98 -40.96
C ARG A 588 6.52 18.63 -41.23
N ILE A 589 6.26 18.31 -42.49
CA ILE A 589 5.49 17.13 -42.89
C ILE A 589 6.28 15.82 -42.64
N GLN A 590 7.62 15.86 -42.72
CA GLN A 590 8.47 14.71 -42.35
C GLN A 590 8.29 14.33 -40.87
N GLY A 591 8.07 15.29 -39.98
CA GLY A 591 7.84 15.02 -38.55
C GLY A 591 6.54 14.27 -38.30
N LEU A 592 5.49 14.57 -39.06
CA LEU A 592 4.19 13.91 -38.92
C LEU A 592 4.22 12.48 -39.46
N ALA A 593 4.85 12.27 -40.63
CA ALA A 593 5.02 10.94 -41.22
C ALA A 593 5.87 10.02 -40.32
N VAL A 594 6.93 10.56 -39.70
CA VAL A 594 7.79 9.86 -38.74
C VAL A 594 7.07 9.59 -37.41
N ALA A 595 6.27 10.55 -36.91
CA ALA A 595 5.48 10.38 -35.69
C ALA A 595 4.40 9.29 -35.87
N MET A 596 3.77 9.22 -37.05
CA MET A 596 2.81 8.16 -37.39
C MET A 596 3.50 6.80 -37.57
N ALA A 597 4.66 6.73 -38.23
CA ALA A 597 5.42 5.48 -38.39
C ALA A 597 5.94 4.92 -37.06
N ALA A 598 6.30 5.80 -36.11
CA ALA A 598 6.73 5.40 -34.77
C ALA A 598 5.58 4.86 -33.90
N LEU A 599 4.34 5.22 -34.19
CA LEU A 599 3.14 4.75 -33.47
C LEU A 599 2.63 3.40 -33.96
N THR A 600 2.88 3.04 -35.21
CA THR A 600 2.39 1.79 -35.83
C THR A 600 3.40 0.65 -35.79
N GLY A 601 4.61 0.88 -35.25
CA GLY A 601 5.64 -0.15 -35.11
C GLY A 601 6.22 -0.68 -36.43
N ARG A 602 5.78 -0.14 -37.58
CA ARG A 602 6.21 -0.55 -38.92
C ARG A 602 7.29 0.37 -39.49
N ASP A 603 8.33 0.68 -38.72
CA ASP A 603 9.67 0.88 -39.32
C ASP A 603 10.76 0.94 -38.25
N SER A 604 11.57 -0.10 -38.15
CA SER A 604 12.65 -0.21 -37.17
C SER A 604 13.84 0.73 -37.45
N ARG A 605 13.84 1.46 -38.57
CA ARG A 605 14.89 2.42 -38.95
C ARG A 605 14.66 3.85 -38.45
N ALA A 606 13.44 4.24 -38.06
CA ALA A 606 13.15 5.60 -37.56
C ALA A 606 13.70 5.87 -36.14
N LYS A 607 14.04 4.84 -35.37
CA LYS A 607 14.60 4.97 -34.01
C LYS A 607 16.02 5.52 -33.99
N LEU A 608 16.77 5.47 -35.09
CA LEU A 608 18.16 5.97 -35.13
C LEU A 608 18.27 7.47 -35.41
N ALA A 609 17.29 8.10 -36.07
CA ALA A 609 17.36 9.53 -36.39
C ALA A 609 16.94 10.44 -35.22
N THR A 610 16.23 9.91 -34.22
CA THR A 610 15.74 10.70 -33.07
C THR A 610 16.86 11.07 -32.08
N ALA A 611 18.00 10.38 -32.13
CA ALA A 611 19.14 10.64 -31.25
C ALA A 611 20.04 11.78 -31.76
N GLU A 612 20.08 12.05 -33.07
CA GLU A 612 20.98 13.08 -33.65
C GLU A 612 20.33 14.46 -33.82
N ALA A 613 18.99 14.56 -33.82
CA ALA A 613 18.30 15.86 -33.97
C ALA A 613 18.09 16.63 -32.65
N MET A 614 18.35 16.02 -31.48
CA MET A 614 18.26 16.70 -30.17
C MET A 614 19.59 17.29 -29.67
N SER A 615 20.66 17.25 -30.50
CA SER A 615 21.98 17.82 -30.16
C SER A 615 22.45 18.96 -31.07
N MET A 616 21.55 19.69 -31.75
CA MET A 616 21.88 20.94 -32.43
C MET A 616 20.91 22.06 -32.07
#